data_AF-A0A1T5F6F3-F1
#
_entry.id   AF-A0A1T5F6F3-F1
#
_cell.length_a   1.000
_cell.length_b   1.000
_cell.length_c   1.000
_cell.angle_alpha   90.00
_cell.angle_beta   90.00
_cell.angle_gamma   90.00
#
_symmetry.space_group_name_H-M   'P 1'
#
loop_
_entity.id
_entity.type
_entity.pdbx_description
1 polymer ?
#
loop_
_entity_poly.entity_id
_entity_poly.type
_entity_poly.pdbx_seq_one_letter_code
_entity_poly.pdbx_strand_id
1 'polypeptide(L)'
;MKITSFFTCIILILTVNTLFGQAAPQINIKYSKLLATYDFVQKLSDYYPDNTSKEIFKASKYNVSEYNDLLIQFDTLRIVESYHFQGYPSGQKSPVSTTALMERNLINASSIEEFKSLSFGIVPNTELFAFSSILAQFEPVYDALIYQPNREKFEEKLKSLDYYVQNVHLADYFETGLKFYNAHWDYSVSIDIAIIPSISNGGFTANAFLNNAVSEVPLNFVHNDILFCVLMHEIFHNVYDWQSLEVKNNIESWFHTNSSPNSQYAYLLLNEALATAMGNGYIYEGLNGKLDKDSWYNNKYINQMAQAVYPMVKTYANNKKPIDKHFIDQYIKTYDEKFSDWTKELDHLLTYRYILTDNENDFSYFRKNFRYANHSAYGTPIDQNSLEKMRQRPITKIVIVSQENEEKLNWIKKTFPELKNWTYNAKKEFIYTIDLADKTKLIIVNSINSTFQELFEKRFESKQIN
;
A
#
# COMPACT_ATOMS: atom_id res chain seq x y z
N MET A 1 76.26 -3.83 50.42
CA MET A 1 76.12 -2.36 50.39
C MET A 1 75.73 -1.97 48.96
N LYS A 2 74.68 -1.16 48.78
CA LYS A 2 74.00 -0.75 47.51
C LYS A 2 73.06 -1.82 46.93
N ILE A 3 71.85 -1.55 46.40
CA ILE A 3 71.04 -0.34 46.10
C ILE A 3 69.60 -0.87 45.74
N THR A 4 68.53 -0.22 46.25
CA THR A 4 67.14 0.04 45.71
C THR A 4 66.43 -0.97 44.77
N SER A 5 65.10 -1.08 44.59
CA SER A 5 63.86 -0.45 45.07
C SER A 5 62.68 -1.18 44.38
N PHE A 6 61.51 -1.22 45.04
CA PHE A 6 60.16 -0.97 44.49
C PHE A 6 59.82 -1.34 43.03
N PHE A 7 58.78 -2.17 42.81
CA PHE A 7 57.49 -1.69 42.29
C PHE A 7 56.41 -2.80 42.24
N THR A 8 55.33 -2.54 42.97
CA THR A 8 54.00 -3.12 42.82
C THR A 8 53.41 -2.70 41.47
N CYS A 9 52.95 -3.63 40.63
CA CYS A 9 51.99 -3.31 39.57
C CYS A 9 51.00 -4.46 39.37
N ILE A 10 49.85 -4.31 40.02
CA ILE A 10 48.58 -4.96 39.67
C ILE A 10 48.26 -4.57 38.24
N ILE A 11 48.35 -5.50 37.29
CA ILE A 11 47.74 -5.36 35.97
C ILE A 11 46.41 -6.12 36.03
N LEU A 12 45.39 -5.38 36.50
CA LEU A 12 44.00 -5.74 36.27
C LEU A 12 43.74 -5.43 34.78
N ILE A 13 43.85 -6.45 33.93
CA ILE A 13 43.43 -6.36 32.54
C ILE A 13 41.91 -6.21 32.56
N LEU A 14 41.45 -4.96 32.55
CA LEU A 14 40.12 -4.57 32.13
C LEU A 14 39.98 -4.93 30.65
N THR A 15 39.65 -6.19 30.35
CA THR A 15 38.97 -6.54 29.11
C THR A 15 37.58 -5.93 29.18
N VAL A 16 37.48 -4.64 28.87
CA VAL A 16 36.22 -4.04 28.44
C VAL A 16 35.94 -4.67 27.09
N ASN A 17 35.33 -5.85 27.11
CA ASN A 17 34.55 -6.32 25.98
C ASN A 17 33.48 -5.24 25.80
N THR A 18 33.71 -4.29 24.91
CA THR A 18 32.62 -3.56 24.28
C THR A 18 31.82 -4.64 23.56
N LEU A 19 30.84 -5.21 24.28
CA LEU A 19 29.69 -5.85 23.69
C LEU A 19 29.19 -4.82 22.69
N PHE A 20 29.49 -5.04 21.41
CA PHE A 20 28.73 -4.44 20.33
C PHE A 20 27.32 -4.98 20.54
N GLY A 21 26.51 -4.24 21.32
CA GLY A 21 25.10 -4.50 21.41
C GLY A 21 24.59 -4.61 19.99
N GLN A 22 23.88 -5.69 19.68
CA GLN A 22 23.22 -5.82 18.39
C GLN A 22 22.44 -4.52 18.19
N ALA A 23 22.75 -3.79 17.11
CA ALA A 23 22.00 -2.59 16.78
C ALA A 23 20.51 -2.96 16.78
N ALA A 24 19.65 -2.09 17.31
CA ALA A 24 18.22 -2.25 17.20
C ALA A 24 17.75 -1.39 16.02
N PRO A 25 16.69 -1.79 15.29
CA PRO A 25 16.10 -0.92 14.30
C PRO A 25 15.64 0.40 14.96
N GLN A 26 15.83 1.51 14.25
CA GLN A 26 15.44 2.83 14.74
C GLN A 26 14.14 3.27 14.07
N ILE A 27 13.18 3.72 14.87
CA ILE A 27 11.96 4.37 14.39
C ILE A 27 11.95 5.79 14.94
N ASN A 28 11.92 6.77 14.04
CA ASN A 28 11.94 8.19 14.40
C ASN A 28 10.62 8.85 14.05
N ILE A 29 10.11 9.70 14.93
CA ILE A 29 9.08 10.67 14.58
C ILE A 29 9.77 11.92 14.03
N LYS A 30 9.33 12.39 12.87
CA LYS A 30 9.88 13.60 12.22
C LYS A 30 8.76 14.53 11.78
N TYR A 31 9.13 15.80 11.66
CA TYR A 31 8.38 16.77 10.88
C TYR A 31 9.28 17.28 9.76
N SER A 32 8.78 17.20 8.52
CA SER A 32 9.40 17.86 7.37
C SER A 32 8.46 18.95 6.88
N LYS A 33 8.92 20.20 6.98
CA LYS A 33 8.20 21.34 6.42
C LYS A 33 8.10 21.26 4.90
N LEU A 34 9.14 20.77 4.23
CA LEU A 34 9.14 20.60 2.77
C LEU A 34 8.07 19.61 2.32
N LEU A 35 7.98 18.46 3.01
CA LEU A 35 6.91 17.48 2.74
C LEU A 35 5.53 18.07 3.04
N ALA A 36 5.36 18.74 4.18
CA ALA A 36 4.08 19.34 4.53
C ALA A 36 3.66 20.48 3.58
N THR A 37 4.62 21.22 3.03
CA THR A 37 4.38 22.22 1.98
C THR A 37 3.94 21.55 0.68
N TYR A 38 4.60 20.45 0.30
CA TYR A 38 4.18 19.66 -0.87
C TYR A 38 2.77 19.09 -0.72
N ASP A 39 2.44 18.47 0.42
CA ASP A 39 1.09 17.98 0.74
C ASP A 39 0.05 19.12 0.68
N PHE A 40 0.40 20.30 1.20
CA PHE A 40 -0.45 21.48 1.10
C PHE A 40 -0.68 21.89 -0.37
N VAL A 41 0.36 21.98 -1.20
CA VAL A 41 0.25 22.31 -2.63
C VAL A 41 -0.59 21.25 -3.38
N GLN A 42 -0.39 19.96 -3.11
CA GLN A 42 -1.21 18.88 -3.66
C GLN A 42 -2.69 19.08 -3.32
N LYS A 43 -2.99 19.42 -2.05
CA LYS A 43 -4.37 19.70 -1.63
C LYS A 43 -4.97 20.91 -2.31
N LEU A 44 -4.17 21.86 -2.81
CA LEU A 44 -4.65 23.03 -3.54
C LEU A 44 -4.90 22.79 -5.03
N SER A 45 -4.28 21.76 -5.62
CA SER A 45 -4.44 21.35 -7.03
C SER A 45 -5.91 21.23 -7.46
N ASP A 46 -6.23 21.62 -8.69
CA ASP A 46 -7.60 21.46 -9.23
C ASP A 46 -8.01 19.99 -9.37
N TYR A 47 -7.04 19.07 -9.45
CA TYR A 47 -7.30 17.63 -9.50
C TYR A 47 -7.54 16.99 -8.13
N TYR A 48 -7.31 17.71 -7.04
CA TYR A 48 -7.60 17.23 -5.69
C TYR A 48 -9.04 17.59 -5.26
N PRO A 49 -9.77 16.75 -4.52
CA PRO A 49 -11.10 17.12 -4.02
C PRO A 49 -11.11 18.39 -3.17
N ASP A 50 -12.25 19.08 -3.10
CA ASP A 50 -12.40 20.24 -2.20
C ASP A 50 -12.12 19.83 -0.73
N ASN A 51 -11.41 20.69 -0.02
CA ASN A 51 -10.93 20.43 1.34
C ASN A 51 -10.65 21.75 2.09
N THR A 52 -10.44 21.67 3.41
CA THR A 52 -10.23 22.85 4.26
C THR A 52 -8.99 23.67 3.88
N SER A 53 -7.90 23.04 3.39
CA SER A 53 -6.71 23.78 2.93
C SER A 53 -7.04 24.67 1.73
N LYS A 54 -7.83 24.18 0.77
CA LYS A 54 -8.33 24.98 -0.37
C LYS A 54 -9.18 26.15 0.09
N GLU A 55 -10.09 25.92 1.04
CA GLU A 55 -10.96 26.98 1.58
C GLU A 55 -10.13 28.09 2.25
N ILE A 56 -9.16 27.72 3.09
CA ILE A 56 -8.27 28.67 3.76
C ILE A 56 -7.44 29.45 2.74
N PHE A 57 -6.85 28.78 1.75
CA PHE A 57 -6.06 29.44 0.71
C PHE A 57 -6.92 30.44 -0.09
N LYS A 58 -8.10 30.02 -0.56
CA LYS A 58 -9.03 30.85 -1.34
C LYS A 58 -9.49 32.09 -0.59
N ALA A 59 -9.66 32.00 0.73
CA ALA A 59 -10.04 33.11 1.61
C ALA A 59 -8.86 34.01 2.04
N SER A 60 -7.61 33.61 1.74
CA SER A 60 -6.41 34.32 2.17
C SER A 60 -5.98 35.42 1.19
N LYS A 61 -5.05 36.28 1.64
CA LYS A 61 -4.36 37.26 0.80
C LYS A 61 -3.48 36.64 -0.29
N TYR A 62 -3.24 35.33 -0.24
CA TYR A 62 -2.37 34.62 -1.20
C TYR A 62 -3.15 34.06 -2.40
N ASN A 63 -4.48 34.13 -2.40
CA ASN A 63 -5.28 33.82 -3.58
C ASN A 63 -5.20 34.97 -4.62
N VAL A 64 -4.04 35.08 -5.25
CA VAL A 64 -3.71 36.05 -6.30
C VAL A 64 -3.16 35.32 -7.51
N SER A 65 -3.10 36.00 -8.67
CA SER A 65 -2.68 35.40 -9.94
C SER A 65 -1.33 34.68 -9.83
N GLU A 66 -0.36 35.26 -9.13
CA GLU A 66 0.98 34.67 -8.93
C GLU A 66 0.92 33.22 -8.41
N TYR A 67 0.18 32.96 -7.32
CA TYR A 67 0.09 31.61 -6.74
C TYR A 67 -0.85 30.70 -7.52
N ASN A 68 -1.90 31.24 -8.13
CA ASN A 68 -2.78 30.47 -9.01
C ASN A 68 -2.04 29.97 -10.26
N ASP A 69 -1.17 30.79 -10.85
CA ASP A 69 -0.32 30.40 -11.98
C ASP A 69 0.69 29.31 -11.58
N LEU A 70 1.23 29.35 -10.36
CA LEU A 70 2.09 28.29 -9.83
C LEU A 70 1.34 26.98 -9.60
N LEU A 71 0.07 27.01 -9.17
CA LEU A 71 -0.77 25.81 -9.06
C LEU A 71 -1.07 25.20 -10.43
N ILE A 72 -1.38 26.03 -11.42
CA ILE A 72 -1.56 25.59 -12.81
C ILE A 72 -0.26 24.94 -13.31
N GLN A 73 0.90 25.55 -13.03
CA GLN A 73 2.18 24.98 -13.39
C GLN A 73 2.41 23.63 -12.69
N PHE A 74 2.14 23.55 -11.38
CA PHE A 74 2.26 22.32 -10.60
C PHE A 74 1.45 21.17 -11.20
N ASP A 75 0.22 21.46 -11.62
CA ASP A 75 -0.72 20.53 -12.24
C ASP A 75 -0.27 20.00 -13.62
N THR A 76 0.75 20.61 -14.23
CA THR A 76 1.34 20.20 -15.51
C THR A 76 2.68 19.49 -15.39
N LEU A 77 3.23 19.37 -14.17
CA LEU A 77 4.55 18.78 -13.95
C LEU A 77 4.60 17.30 -14.31
N ARG A 78 5.63 16.91 -15.05
CA ARG A 78 5.88 15.52 -15.45
C ARG A 78 6.87 14.85 -14.51
N ILE A 79 6.42 14.62 -13.29
CA ILE A 79 7.24 14.07 -12.19
C ILE A 79 6.82 12.67 -11.75
N VAL A 80 5.84 12.06 -12.41
CA VAL A 80 5.29 10.75 -12.04
C VAL A 80 5.70 9.70 -13.07
N GLU A 81 6.66 8.87 -12.68
CA GLU A 81 7.11 7.68 -13.41
C GLU A 81 7.27 6.54 -12.42
N SER A 82 7.28 5.31 -12.91
CA SER A 82 7.56 4.14 -12.07
C SER A 82 8.29 3.05 -12.85
N TYR A 83 9.09 2.27 -12.15
CA TYR A 83 9.73 1.09 -12.73
C TYR A 83 9.42 -0.17 -11.91
N HIS A 84 9.33 -1.29 -12.62
CA HIS A 84 8.99 -2.59 -12.05
C HIS A 84 10.23 -3.48 -11.98
N PHE A 85 10.34 -4.23 -10.88
CA PHE A 85 11.39 -5.24 -10.71
C PHE A 85 11.03 -6.50 -11.50
N GLN A 86 11.67 -6.65 -12.66
CA GLN A 86 11.53 -7.85 -13.49
C GLN A 86 12.07 -9.07 -12.74
N GLY A 87 11.34 -10.18 -12.78
CA GLY A 87 11.73 -11.44 -12.15
C GLY A 87 11.00 -11.77 -10.84
N TYR A 88 10.37 -10.78 -10.19
CA TYR A 88 9.46 -11.07 -9.08
C TYR A 88 8.12 -11.60 -9.59
N PRO A 89 7.45 -12.50 -8.83
CA PRO A 89 6.08 -12.91 -9.09
C PRO A 89 5.12 -11.72 -9.29
N SER A 90 4.13 -11.90 -10.16
CA SER A 90 3.21 -10.83 -10.54
C SER A 90 2.46 -10.27 -9.33
N GLY A 91 2.55 -8.95 -9.12
CA GLY A 91 1.85 -8.26 -8.02
C GLY A 91 2.44 -8.48 -6.63
N GLN A 92 3.61 -9.13 -6.53
CA GLN A 92 4.26 -9.42 -5.25
C GLN A 92 5.37 -8.45 -4.88
N LYS A 93 5.79 -7.62 -5.82
CA LYS A 93 6.78 -6.56 -5.63
C LYS A 93 6.21 -5.25 -6.14
N SER A 94 6.10 -4.28 -5.25
CA SER A 94 5.68 -2.92 -5.57
C SER A 94 6.71 -2.25 -6.47
N PRO A 95 6.27 -1.53 -7.52
CA PRO A 95 7.16 -0.68 -8.28
C PRO A 95 7.69 0.45 -7.40
N VAL A 96 8.88 0.95 -7.72
CA VAL A 96 9.36 2.22 -7.15
C VAL A 96 8.89 3.34 -8.07
N SER A 97 8.24 4.34 -7.49
CA SER A 97 7.84 5.55 -8.19
C SER A 97 8.80 6.71 -7.93
N THR A 98 8.92 7.61 -8.90
CA THR A 98 9.61 8.89 -8.71
C THR A 98 8.98 9.69 -7.57
N THR A 99 7.64 9.64 -7.41
CA THR A 99 6.92 10.28 -6.30
C THR A 99 7.44 9.80 -4.94
N ALA A 100 7.55 8.48 -4.71
CA ALA A 100 8.04 7.94 -3.44
C ALA A 100 9.50 8.36 -3.15
N LEU A 101 10.33 8.41 -4.19
CA LEU A 101 11.72 8.89 -4.05
C LEU A 101 11.79 10.38 -3.72
N MET A 102 10.96 11.20 -4.38
CA MET A 102 10.85 12.63 -4.14
C MET A 102 10.33 12.92 -2.73
N GLU A 103 9.29 12.23 -2.28
CA GLU A 103 8.75 12.35 -0.91
C GLU A 103 9.77 11.96 0.16
N ARG A 104 10.50 10.84 -0.03
CA ARG A 104 11.63 10.47 0.85
C ARG A 104 12.65 11.62 0.92
N ASN A 105 13.01 12.19 -0.23
CA ASN A 105 13.98 13.28 -0.26
C ASN A 105 13.45 14.56 0.38
N LEU A 106 12.15 14.87 0.28
CA LEU A 106 11.51 15.98 1.01
C LEU A 106 11.55 15.74 2.52
N ILE A 107 11.40 14.50 2.99
CA ILE A 107 11.51 14.15 4.41
C ILE A 107 12.94 14.37 4.92
N ASN A 108 13.94 14.01 4.12
CA ASN A 108 15.34 14.00 4.54
C ASN A 108 16.06 15.33 4.32
N ALA A 109 15.57 16.18 3.42
CA ALA A 109 16.19 17.47 3.14
C ALA A 109 15.81 18.54 4.18
N SER A 110 16.78 19.38 4.53
CA SER A 110 16.62 20.54 5.41
C SER A 110 16.36 21.83 4.64
N SER A 111 16.53 21.82 3.32
CA SER A 111 16.35 22.97 2.44
C SER A 111 15.98 22.55 1.01
N ILE A 112 15.46 23.49 0.22
CA ILE A 112 15.19 23.29 -1.21
C ILE A 112 16.49 22.95 -1.98
N GLU A 113 17.63 23.53 -1.60
CA GLU A 113 18.95 23.23 -2.19
C GLU A 113 19.37 21.78 -1.96
N GLU A 114 19.24 21.30 -0.72
CA GLU A 114 19.54 19.92 -0.38
C GLU A 114 18.58 18.96 -1.07
N PHE A 115 17.29 19.29 -1.09
CA PHE A 115 16.28 18.51 -1.81
C PHE A 115 16.61 18.38 -3.31
N LYS A 116 16.96 19.49 -3.98
CA LYS A 116 17.40 19.48 -5.39
C LYS A 116 18.60 18.55 -5.59
N SER A 117 19.58 18.61 -4.68
CA SER A 117 20.78 17.76 -4.74
C SER A 117 20.44 16.28 -4.59
N LEU A 118 19.56 15.91 -3.65
CA LEU A 118 19.15 14.53 -3.41
C LEU A 118 18.27 13.97 -4.54
N SER A 119 17.55 14.85 -5.24
CA SER A 119 16.57 14.50 -6.28
C SER A 119 17.10 14.62 -7.71
N PHE A 120 18.36 15.05 -7.88
CA PHE A 120 18.96 15.22 -9.20
C PHE A 120 19.02 13.88 -9.96
N GLY A 121 18.46 13.85 -11.18
CA GLY A 121 18.41 12.64 -12.01
C GLY A 121 17.24 11.69 -11.72
N ILE A 122 16.36 11.98 -10.75
CA ILE A 122 15.14 11.19 -10.50
C ILE A 122 14.03 11.56 -11.49
N VAL A 123 13.88 12.84 -11.79
CA VAL A 123 12.95 13.39 -12.78
C VAL A 123 13.72 14.33 -13.72
N PRO A 124 13.17 14.72 -14.90
CA PRO A 124 13.84 15.67 -15.79
C PRO A 124 14.20 16.97 -15.06
N ASN A 125 15.41 17.49 -15.30
CA ASN A 125 15.92 18.63 -14.54
C ASN A 125 15.02 19.87 -14.61
N THR A 126 14.38 20.11 -15.76
CA THR A 126 13.42 21.21 -15.92
C THR A 126 12.21 21.06 -14.98
N GLU A 127 11.71 19.84 -14.82
CA GLU A 127 10.60 19.51 -13.93
C GLU A 127 11.03 19.62 -12.46
N LEU A 128 12.23 19.11 -12.11
CA LEU A 128 12.79 19.22 -10.76
C LEU A 128 12.96 20.68 -10.34
N PHE A 129 13.48 21.54 -11.22
CA PHE A 129 13.69 22.95 -10.92
C PHE A 129 12.37 23.70 -10.79
N ALA A 130 11.40 23.42 -11.66
CA ALA A 130 10.06 23.99 -11.56
C ALA A 130 9.37 23.56 -10.25
N PHE A 131 9.36 22.27 -9.94
CA PHE A 131 8.81 21.73 -8.69
C PHE A 131 9.45 22.38 -7.46
N SER A 132 10.78 22.45 -7.43
CA SER A 132 11.52 23.05 -6.31
C SER A 132 11.23 24.55 -6.15
N SER A 133 11.08 25.28 -7.27
CA SER A 133 10.71 26.69 -7.25
C SER A 133 9.29 26.89 -6.71
N ILE A 134 8.34 26.05 -7.11
CA ILE A 134 6.95 26.10 -6.61
C ILE A 134 6.95 25.88 -5.10
N LEU A 135 7.63 24.83 -4.60
CA LEU A 135 7.70 24.58 -3.17
C LEU A 135 8.34 25.75 -2.40
N ALA A 136 9.43 26.33 -2.91
CA ALA A 136 10.08 27.48 -2.28
C ALA A 136 9.14 28.69 -2.15
N GLN A 137 8.30 28.95 -3.15
CA GLN A 137 7.31 30.04 -3.12
C GLN A 137 6.12 29.72 -2.21
N PHE A 138 5.70 28.46 -2.14
CA PHE A 138 4.59 28.04 -1.28
C PHE A 138 4.97 27.82 0.18
N GLU A 139 6.24 27.60 0.51
CA GLU A 139 6.70 27.44 1.89
C GLU A 139 6.25 28.60 2.82
N PRO A 140 6.45 29.89 2.50
CA PRO A 140 5.96 30.99 3.34
C PRO A 140 4.42 31.06 3.40
N VAL A 141 3.72 30.59 2.36
CA VAL A 141 2.24 30.53 2.34
C VAL A 141 1.74 29.44 3.28
N TYR A 142 2.31 28.24 3.19
CA TYR A 142 2.04 27.14 4.10
C TYR A 142 2.34 27.54 5.54
N ASP A 143 3.49 28.19 5.79
CA ASP A 143 3.84 28.66 7.12
C ASP A 143 2.79 29.63 7.68
N ALA A 144 2.39 30.62 6.88
CA ALA A 144 1.44 31.64 7.32
C ALA A 144 0.02 31.10 7.54
N LEU A 145 -0.44 30.19 6.69
CA LEU A 145 -1.83 29.70 6.68
C LEU A 145 -2.04 28.45 7.54
N ILE A 146 -1.03 27.58 7.64
CA ILE A 146 -1.16 26.25 8.22
C ILE A 146 -0.25 26.09 9.44
N TYR A 147 1.08 26.23 9.29
CA TYR A 147 2.00 25.90 10.38
C TYR A 147 1.90 26.89 11.55
N GLN A 148 2.11 28.18 11.32
CA GLN A 148 2.18 29.18 12.41
C GLN A 148 0.88 29.25 13.23
N PRO A 149 -0.34 29.23 12.65
CA PRO A 149 -1.58 29.20 13.43
C PRO A 149 -1.71 27.97 14.34
N ASN A 150 -1.04 26.87 14.00
CA ASN A 150 -1.17 25.58 14.67
C ASN A 150 0.10 25.14 15.41
N ARG A 151 1.16 25.96 15.36
CA ARG A 151 2.53 25.58 15.73
C ARG A 151 2.65 25.00 17.12
N GLU A 152 2.12 25.67 18.12
CA GLU A 152 2.24 25.25 19.53
C GLU A 152 1.62 23.86 19.74
N LYS A 153 0.35 23.69 19.32
CA LYS A 153 -0.36 22.41 19.43
C LYS A 153 0.31 21.30 18.62
N PHE A 154 0.83 21.64 17.45
CA PHE A 154 1.49 20.67 16.59
C PHE A 154 2.84 20.22 17.16
N GLU A 155 3.68 21.14 17.62
CA GLU A 155 4.97 20.81 18.24
C GLU A 155 4.78 20.02 19.54
N GLU A 156 3.74 20.31 20.32
CA GLU A 156 3.33 19.48 21.46
C GLU A 156 2.92 18.08 21.03
N LYS A 157 2.08 17.97 19.99
CA LYS A 157 1.64 16.69 19.44
C LYS A 157 2.83 15.86 18.95
N LEU A 158 3.78 16.44 18.21
CA LEU A 158 4.99 15.77 17.76
C LEU A 158 5.79 15.19 18.93
N LYS A 159 6.05 15.98 19.98
CA LYS A 159 6.75 15.52 21.18
C LYS A 159 5.99 14.38 21.86
N SER A 160 4.67 14.47 21.93
CA SER A 160 3.83 13.41 22.51
C SER A 160 3.91 12.10 21.73
N LEU A 161 3.97 12.17 20.40
CA LEU A 161 4.09 11.00 19.53
C LEU A 161 5.48 10.38 19.63
N ASP A 162 6.53 11.21 19.63
CA ASP A 162 7.90 10.74 19.80
C ASP A 162 8.08 10.02 21.15
N TYR A 163 7.62 10.65 22.23
CA TYR A 163 7.60 10.02 23.55
C TYR A 163 6.81 8.70 23.54
N TYR A 164 5.64 8.67 22.90
CA TYR A 164 4.83 7.46 22.82
C TYR A 164 5.60 6.32 22.11
N VAL A 165 6.20 6.57 20.93
CA VAL A 165 6.98 5.58 20.17
C VAL A 165 8.10 4.96 21.01
N GLN A 166 8.82 5.78 21.76
CA GLN A 166 9.93 5.31 22.59
C GLN A 166 9.44 4.45 23.76
N ASN A 167 8.32 4.82 24.40
CA ASN A 167 7.78 4.07 25.54
C ASN A 167 7.13 2.75 25.17
N VAL A 168 6.51 2.66 23.99
CA VAL A 168 5.86 1.43 23.54
C VAL A 168 6.79 0.49 22.79
N HIS A 169 8.08 0.85 22.69
CA HIS A 169 9.12 0.06 22.02
C HIS A 169 8.71 -0.37 20.61
N LEU A 170 8.24 0.58 19.78
CA LEU A 170 7.73 0.29 18.44
C LEU A 170 8.74 -0.45 17.54
N ALA A 171 10.03 -0.21 17.77
CA ALA A 171 11.14 -0.91 17.13
C ALA A 171 11.10 -2.43 17.30
N ASP A 172 10.64 -2.93 18.46
CA ASP A 172 10.56 -4.36 18.75
C ASP A 172 9.47 -5.04 17.92
N TYR A 173 8.35 -4.35 17.70
CA TYR A 173 7.29 -4.82 16.80
C TYR A 173 7.76 -4.84 15.34
N PHE A 174 8.52 -3.83 14.93
CA PHE A 174 9.14 -3.83 13.61
C PHE A 174 10.12 -4.99 13.43
N GLU A 175 11.02 -5.24 14.40
CA GLU A 175 11.92 -6.40 14.38
C GLU A 175 11.13 -7.72 14.30
N THR A 176 10.06 -7.83 15.08
CA THR A 176 9.18 -9.01 15.06
C THR A 176 8.58 -9.21 13.67
N GLY A 177 8.13 -8.13 13.02
CA GLY A 177 7.69 -8.16 11.63
C GLY A 177 8.77 -8.63 10.66
N LEU A 178 9.99 -8.12 10.76
CA LEU A 178 11.11 -8.56 9.91
C LEU A 178 11.32 -10.08 10.01
N LYS A 179 11.29 -10.64 11.23
CA LYS A 179 11.42 -12.09 11.45
C LYS A 179 10.21 -12.86 10.90
N PHE A 180 8.99 -12.39 11.18
CA PHE A 180 7.76 -13.02 10.73
C PHE A 180 7.68 -13.09 9.20
N TYR A 181 7.94 -11.98 8.51
CA TYR A 181 7.92 -11.93 7.06
C TYR A 181 9.18 -12.49 6.40
N ASN A 182 10.22 -12.86 7.16
CA ASN A 182 11.52 -13.26 6.60
C ASN A 182 12.12 -12.17 5.68
N ALA A 183 12.05 -10.92 6.13
CA ALA A 183 12.60 -9.76 5.45
C ALA A 183 13.95 -9.37 6.05
N HIS A 184 14.83 -8.80 5.21
CA HIS A 184 16.14 -8.31 5.63
C HIS A 184 16.09 -6.80 5.84
N TRP A 185 16.78 -6.32 6.88
CA TRP A 185 16.91 -4.89 7.17
C TRP A 185 18.34 -4.57 7.56
N ASP A 186 18.87 -3.47 7.05
CA ASP A 186 20.12 -2.90 7.53
C ASP A 186 19.81 -1.99 8.72
N TYR A 187 20.30 -2.36 9.90
CA TYR A 187 19.99 -1.66 11.15
C TYR A 187 20.65 -0.27 11.24
N SER A 188 21.51 0.10 10.28
CA SER A 188 21.98 1.49 10.11
C SER A 188 20.95 2.40 9.43
N VAL A 189 19.90 1.84 8.84
CA VAL A 189 18.80 2.58 8.20
C VAL A 189 17.63 2.70 9.18
N SER A 190 17.18 3.93 9.43
CA SER A 190 15.99 4.19 10.24
C SER A 190 14.71 4.10 9.41
N ILE A 191 13.61 3.77 10.09
CA ILE A 191 12.27 4.09 9.63
C ILE A 191 11.91 5.47 10.14
N ASP A 192 11.62 6.41 9.24
CA ASP A 192 11.18 7.74 9.64
C ASP A 192 9.70 7.92 9.37
N ILE A 193 8.94 8.22 10.42
CA ILE A 193 7.52 8.53 10.37
C ILE A 193 7.38 10.06 10.36
N ALA A 194 7.06 10.62 9.20
CA ALA A 194 6.81 12.04 9.02
C ALA A 194 5.36 12.39 9.36
N ILE A 195 5.17 13.28 10.32
CA ILE A 195 3.85 13.74 10.76
C ILE A 195 3.55 15.11 10.16
N ILE A 196 2.38 15.25 9.56
CA ILE A 196 1.83 16.49 8.99
C ILE A 196 0.63 16.90 9.86
N PRO A 197 0.47 18.19 10.22
CA PRO A 197 -0.70 18.62 10.98
C PRO A 197 -1.96 18.58 10.12
N SER A 198 -3.01 17.88 10.57
CA SER A 198 -4.35 18.03 10.00
C SER A 198 -5.05 19.24 10.60
N ILE A 199 -5.48 20.15 9.74
CA ILE A 199 -6.35 21.28 10.09
C ILE A 199 -7.85 20.92 9.99
N SER A 200 -8.17 19.71 9.51
CA SER A 200 -9.52 19.21 9.46
C SER A 200 -9.89 18.47 10.75
N ASN A 201 -11.15 18.60 11.17
CA ASN A 201 -11.69 17.78 12.26
C ASN A 201 -12.08 16.42 11.67
N GLY A 202 -11.27 15.38 11.87
CA GLY A 202 -11.50 14.07 11.26
C GLY A 202 -10.59 12.98 11.79
N GLY A 203 -10.49 11.88 11.03
CA GLY A 203 -9.50 10.83 11.25
C GLY A 203 -8.11 11.25 10.77
N PHE A 204 -7.18 10.30 10.74
CA PHE A 204 -5.84 10.49 10.18
C PHE A 204 -5.69 9.69 8.89
N THR A 205 -4.68 10.03 8.10
CA THR A 205 -4.21 9.21 6.97
C THR A 205 -2.90 8.53 7.33
N ALA A 206 -2.60 7.41 6.67
CA ALA A 206 -1.30 6.75 6.78
C ALA A 206 -0.92 6.21 5.41
N ASN A 207 0.35 6.36 5.06
CA ASN A 207 0.95 5.74 3.89
C ASN A 207 2.40 5.37 4.24
N ALA A 208 2.91 4.27 3.71
CA ALA A 208 4.31 3.90 3.86
C ALA A 208 4.93 3.62 2.50
N PHE A 209 6.18 4.02 2.34
CA PHE A 209 6.96 3.84 1.12
C PHE A 209 8.44 3.85 1.46
N LEU A 210 9.25 3.03 0.78
CA LEU A 210 10.68 2.90 1.08
C LEU A 210 10.88 2.75 2.60
N ASN A 211 11.84 3.45 3.21
CA ASN A 211 12.06 3.46 4.65
C ASN A 211 11.28 4.55 5.40
N ASN A 212 10.14 5.00 4.87
CA ASN A 212 9.34 6.08 5.44
C ASN A 212 7.88 5.70 5.63
N ALA A 213 7.25 6.37 6.58
CA ALA A 213 5.80 6.47 6.66
C ALA A 213 5.39 7.94 6.80
N VAL A 214 4.21 8.30 6.32
CA VAL A 214 3.66 9.65 6.40
C VAL A 214 2.27 9.57 6.98
N SER A 215 1.94 10.49 7.89
CA SER A 215 0.59 10.60 8.45
C SER A 215 0.19 12.06 8.62
N GLU A 216 -0.98 12.41 8.10
CA GLU A 216 -1.65 13.64 8.48
C GLU A 216 -2.50 13.39 9.73
N VAL A 217 -2.14 14.05 10.84
CA VAL A 217 -2.71 13.78 12.17
C VAL A 217 -3.45 15.02 12.70
N PRO A 218 -4.73 14.91 13.06
CA PRO A 218 -5.46 15.97 13.76
C PRO A 218 -4.79 16.35 15.08
N LEU A 219 -4.70 17.66 15.34
CA LEU A 219 -3.99 18.19 16.51
C LEU A 219 -4.59 17.75 17.84
N ASN A 220 -5.90 17.45 17.86
CA ASN A 220 -6.65 16.97 19.01
C ASN A 220 -6.82 15.44 19.03
N PHE A 221 -6.14 14.70 18.16
CA PHE A 221 -6.26 13.24 18.10
C PHE A 221 -5.59 12.60 19.33
N VAL A 222 -6.34 11.78 20.09
CA VAL A 222 -5.88 11.21 21.37
C VAL A 222 -5.57 9.69 21.32
N HIS A 223 -5.98 8.99 20.27
CA HIS A 223 -5.86 7.52 20.16
C HIS A 223 -4.55 7.10 19.51
N ASN A 224 -3.42 7.46 20.13
CA ASN A 224 -2.08 7.17 19.60
C ASN A 224 -1.87 5.67 19.33
N ASP A 225 -2.44 4.80 20.15
CA ASP A 225 -2.42 3.34 19.96
C ASP A 225 -3.00 2.94 18.60
N ILE A 226 -4.17 3.49 18.24
CA ILE A 226 -4.81 3.24 16.94
C ILE A 226 -3.96 3.81 15.79
N LEU A 227 -3.43 5.03 15.93
CA LEU A 227 -2.54 5.64 14.94
C LEU A 227 -1.33 4.77 14.64
N PHE A 228 -0.66 4.26 15.68
CA PHE A 228 0.54 3.44 15.49
C PHE A 228 0.22 2.03 14.99
N CYS A 229 -0.93 1.45 15.34
CA CYS A 229 -1.36 0.18 14.73
C CYS A 229 -1.54 0.32 13.22
N VAL A 230 -2.18 1.40 12.77
CA VAL A 230 -2.37 1.67 11.34
C VAL A 230 -1.05 2.03 10.64
N LEU A 231 -0.19 2.85 11.25
CA LEU A 231 1.14 3.12 10.68
C LEU A 231 1.98 1.86 10.52
N MET A 232 1.92 0.96 11.51
CA MET A 232 2.62 -0.31 11.43
C MET A 232 1.98 -1.28 10.43
N HIS A 233 0.66 -1.25 10.24
CA HIS A 233 0.00 -1.95 9.12
C HIS A 233 0.62 -1.52 7.79
N GLU A 234 0.75 -0.21 7.53
CA GLU A 234 1.37 0.31 6.31
C GLU A 234 2.86 -0.08 6.22
N ILE A 235 3.63 0.03 7.31
CA ILE A 235 5.03 -0.41 7.34
C ILE A 235 5.14 -1.91 7.06
N PHE A 236 4.20 -2.76 7.51
CA PHE A 236 4.24 -4.19 7.24
C PHE A 236 3.96 -4.53 5.78
N HIS A 237 3.24 -3.70 5.02
CA HIS A 237 3.22 -3.83 3.56
C HIS A 237 4.61 -3.65 2.95
N ASN A 238 5.39 -2.68 3.42
CA ASN A 238 6.78 -2.52 2.99
C ASN A 238 7.67 -3.69 3.43
N VAL A 239 7.52 -4.17 4.67
CA VAL A 239 8.27 -5.35 5.15
C VAL A 239 7.95 -6.59 4.30
N TYR A 240 6.69 -6.80 3.95
CA TYR A 240 6.29 -7.83 2.99
C TYR A 240 6.94 -7.61 1.62
N ASP A 241 6.98 -6.38 1.13
CA ASP A 241 7.60 -6.00 -0.14
C ASP A 241 9.14 -6.17 -0.15
N TRP A 242 9.81 -6.13 1.01
CA TRP A 242 11.26 -6.30 1.15
C TRP A 242 11.72 -7.76 1.22
N GLN A 243 10.80 -8.73 1.19
CA GLN A 243 11.16 -10.13 1.09
C GLN A 243 12.05 -10.38 -0.13
N SER A 244 13.01 -11.30 0.01
CA SER A 244 13.87 -11.69 -1.11
C SER A 244 13.04 -12.35 -2.22
N LEU A 245 13.59 -12.36 -3.45
CA LEU A 245 12.98 -13.06 -4.57
C LEU A 245 12.71 -14.54 -4.25
N GLU A 246 13.65 -15.20 -3.57
CA GLU A 246 13.50 -16.60 -3.15
C GLU A 246 12.28 -16.79 -2.23
N VAL A 247 12.11 -15.94 -1.22
CA VAL A 247 10.96 -16.01 -0.30
C VAL A 247 9.65 -15.80 -1.06
N LYS A 248 9.60 -14.81 -1.96
CA LYS A 248 8.41 -14.56 -2.80
C LYS A 248 8.07 -15.74 -3.70
N ASN A 249 9.07 -16.33 -4.37
CA ASN A 249 8.88 -17.50 -5.22
C ASN A 249 8.41 -18.73 -4.42
N ASN A 250 8.93 -18.92 -3.21
CA ASN A 250 8.50 -19.99 -2.32
C ASN A 250 7.03 -19.81 -1.93
N ILE A 251 6.63 -18.62 -1.49
CA ILE A 251 5.24 -18.31 -1.13
C ILE A 251 4.32 -18.53 -2.34
N GLU A 252 4.64 -17.96 -3.51
CA GLU A 252 3.87 -18.16 -4.73
C GLU A 252 3.73 -19.65 -5.07
N SER A 253 4.84 -20.39 -5.05
CA SER A 253 4.84 -21.82 -5.34
C SER A 253 3.96 -22.61 -4.38
N TRP A 254 3.93 -22.27 -3.09
CA TRP A 254 3.10 -22.94 -2.10
C TRP A 254 1.60 -22.70 -2.36
N PHE A 255 1.20 -21.51 -2.77
CA PHE A 255 -0.19 -21.24 -3.18
C PHE A 255 -0.56 -21.89 -4.52
N HIS A 256 0.36 -21.84 -5.49
CA HIS A 256 0.13 -22.37 -6.84
C HIS A 256 -0.06 -23.88 -6.80
N THR A 257 0.83 -24.61 -6.11
CA THR A 257 0.84 -26.07 -6.05
C THR A 257 -0.17 -26.67 -5.07
N ASN A 258 -0.80 -25.86 -4.21
CA ASN A 258 -1.86 -26.33 -3.30
C ASN A 258 -3.09 -26.81 -4.09
N SER A 259 -3.76 -27.88 -3.66
CA SER A 259 -4.92 -28.43 -4.40
C SER A 259 -6.22 -27.67 -4.19
N SER A 260 -6.28 -26.73 -3.23
CA SER A 260 -7.48 -25.93 -2.98
C SER A 260 -7.86 -25.09 -4.20
N PRO A 261 -9.15 -25.08 -4.60
CA PRO A 261 -9.63 -24.19 -5.65
C PRO A 261 -9.63 -22.71 -5.23
N ASN A 262 -9.53 -22.42 -3.92
CA ASN A 262 -9.56 -21.06 -3.41
C ASN A 262 -8.16 -20.48 -3.18
N SER A 263 -7.09 -21.26 -3.40
CA SER A 263 -5.74 -20.88 -3.00
C SER A 263 -5.27 -19.56 -3.63
N GLN A 264 -5.69 -19.26 -4.86
CA GLN A 264 -5.31 -18.01 -5.51
C GLN A 264 -5.99 -16.78 -4.91
N TYR A 265 -7.28 -16.85 -4.55
CA TYR A 265 -7.95 -15.73 -3.86
C TYR A 265 -7.44 -15.56 -2.42
N ALA A 266 -7.11 -16.66 -1.74
CA ALA A 266 -6.43 -16.61 -0.46
C ALA A 266 -5.07 -15.90 -0.59
N TYR A 267 -4.31 -16.19 -1.65
CA TYR A 267 -3.02 -15.55 -1.92
C TYR A 267 -3.15 -14.04 -2.17
N LEU A 268 -4.12 -13.64 -3.00
CA LEU A 268 -4.38 -12.24 -3.31
C LEU A 268 -4.76 -11.42 -2.06
N LEU A 269 -5.41 -12.06 -1.08
CA LEU A 269 -5.77 -11.44 0.20
C LEU A 269 -4.64 -11.41 1.24
N LEU A 270 -3.58 -12.19 1.04
CA LEU A 270 -2.56 -12.47 2.06
C LEU A 270 -1.92 -11.20 2.63
N ASN A 271 -1.44 -10.29 1.78
CA ASN A 271 -0.69 -9.12 2.23
C ASN A 271 -1.53 -8.24 3.17
N GLU A 272 -2.78 -7.95 2.79
CA GLU A 272 -3.71 -7.19 3.63
C GLU A 272 -4.09 -7.92 4.91
N ALA A 273 -4.44 -9.20 4.82
CA ALA A 273 -4.81 -9.98 6.00
C ALA A 273 -3.66 -10.05 7.02
N LEU A 274 -2.42 -10.22 6.56
CA LEU A 274 -1.24 -10.26 7.43
C LEU A 274 -0.86 -8.88 7.98
N ALA A 275 -0.89 -7.83 7.17
CA ALA A 275 -0.65 -6.46 7.65
C ALA A 275 -1.69 -6.07 8.71
N THR A 276 -2.97 -6.40 8.51
CA THR A 276 -4.03 -6.14 9.50
C THR A 276 -3.86 -7.01 10.74
N ALA A 277 -3.55 -8.31 10.60
CA ALA A 277 -3.36 -9.19 11.76
C ALA A 277 -2.14 -8.79 12.60
N MET A 278 -1.06 -8.30 11.97
CA MET A 278 0.14 -7.83 12.65
C MET A 278 -0.05 -6.43 13.24
N GLY A 279 -0.54 -5.46 12.47
CA GLY A 279 -0.76 -4.08 12.94
C GLY A 279 -1.94 -3.99 13.91
N ASN A 280 -3.15 -4.25 13.44
CA ASN A 280 -4.38 -4.01 14.19
C ASN A 280 -4.74 -5.16 15.15
N GLY A 281 -4.12 -6.33 14.99
CA GLY A 281 -4.25 -7.46 15.93
C GLY A 281 -3.10 -7.54 16.92
N TYR A 282 -1.90 -7.85 16.44
CA TYR A 282 -0.75 -8.20 17.29
C TYR A 282 -0.21 -7.01 18.07
N ILE A 283 0.03 -5.88 17.39
CA ILE A 283 0.50 -4.66 18.04
C ILE A 283 -0.59 -4.10 18.94
N TYR A 284 -1.84 -4.00 18.46
CA TYR A 284 -2.95 -3.50 19.28
C TYR A 284 -3.08 -4.27 20.60
N GLU A 285 -3.07 -5.61 20.55
CA GLU A 285 -3.12 -6.43 21.76
C GLU A 285 -1.91 -6.19 22.67
N GLY A 286 -0.71 -6.06 22.10
CA GLY A 286 0.50 -5.77 22.85
C GLY A 286 0.48 -4.40 23.54
N LEU A 287 -0.11 -3.39 22.89
CA LEU A 287 -0.27 -2.04 23.45
C LEU A 287 -1.36 -1.96 24.52
N ASN A 288 -2.49 -2.66 24.31
CA ASN A 288 -3.70 -2.52 25.12
C ASN A 288 -3.95 -3.68 26.11
N GLY A 289 -3.14 -4.74 26.05
CA GLY A 289 -3.29 -5.96 26.84
C GLY A 289 -4.51 -6.83 26.47
N LYS A 290 -5.26 -6.43 25.44
CA LYS A 290 -6.44 -7.14 24.93
C LYS A 290 -6.66 -6.81 23.46
N LEU A 291 -7.27 -7.74 22.74
CA LEU A 291 -7.74 -7.51 21.37
C LEU A 291 -8.81 -6.42 21.32
N ASP A 292 -8.84 -5.70 20.20
CA ASP A 292 -10.01 -4.93 19.84
C ASP A 292 -11.18 -5.88 19.58
N LYS A 293 -12.35 -5.54 20.16
CA LYS A 293 -13.59 -6.29 19.99
C LYS A 293 -14.33 -5.89 18.73
N ASP A 294 -14.03 -4.72 18.19
CA ASP A 294 -14.64 -4.18 16.99
C ASP A 294 -13.91 -4.68 15.73
N SER A 295 -14.29 -4.12 14.58
CA SER A 295 -13.66 -4.45 13.30
C SER A 295 -12.25 -3.89 13.23
N TRP A 296 -11.28 -4.72 12.91
CA TRP A 296 -9.88 -4.32 12.69
C TRP A 296 -9.67 -3.65 11.34
N TYR A 297 -10.60 -3.84 10.40
CA TYR A 297 -10.54 -3.25 9.08
C TYR A 297 -11.94 -3.03 8.51
N ASN A 298 -12.12 -2.03 7.63
CA ASN A 298 -13.44 -1.70 7.07
C ASN A 298 -13.93 -2.69 6.00
N ASN A 299 -13.01 -3.24 5.21
CA ASN A 299 -13.32 -4.28 4.24
C ASN A 299 -13.55 -5.62 4.97
N LYS A 300 -14.73 -6.23 4.78
CA LYS A 300 -15.13 -7.46 5.48
C LYS A 300 -14.19 -8.63 5.25
N TYR A 301 -13.64 -8.77 4.03
CA TYR A 301 -12.80 -9.92 3.66
C TYR A 301 -11.46 -9.85 4.38
N ILE A 302 -10.85 -8.66 4.37
CA ILE A 302 -9.60 -8.38 5.09
C ILE A 302 -9.82 -8.57 6.59
N ASN A 303 -10.86 -7.95 7.14
CA ASN A 303 -11.16 -8.04 8.57
C ASN A 303 -11.36 -9.48 9.06
N GLN A 304 -12.28 -10.22 8.41
CA GLN A 304 -12.63 -11.56 8.85
C GLN A 304 -11.47 -12.55 8.66
N MET A 305 -10.70 -12.43 7.57
CA MET A 305 -9.54 -13.29 7.37
C MET A 305 -8.44 -12.97 8.39
N ALA A 306 -8.11 -11.70 8.61
CA ALA A 306 -7.10 -11.29 9.59
C ALA A 306 -7.44 -11.80 11.00
N GLN A 307 -8.68 -11.64 11.45
CA GLN A 307 -9.15 -12.14 12.74
C GLN A 307 -9.11 -13.68 12.81
N ALA A 308 -9.47 -14.37 11.72
CA ALA A 308 -9.48 -15.83 11.68
C ALA A 308 -8.07 -16.45 11.76
N VAL A 309 -7.07 -15.82 11.16
CA VAL A 309 -5.67 -16.31 11.16
C VAL A 309 -4.83 -15.78 12.32
N TYR A 310 -5.33 -14.77 13.04
CA TYR A 310 -4.62 -14.10 14.12
C TYR A 310 -3.98 -15.04 15.16
N PRO A 311 -4.64 -16.11 15.67
CA PRO A 311 -4.01 -17.01 16.63
C PRO A 311 -2.71 -17.65 16.10
N MET A 312 -2.67 -17.96 14.80
CA MET A 312 -1.47 -18.49 14.15
C MET A 312 -0.42 -17.39 13.95
N VAL A 313 -0.83 -16.20 13.49
CA VAL A 313 0.06 -15.03 13.35
C VAL A 313 0.75 -14.70 14.67
N LYS A 314 -0.01 -14.58 15.76
CA LYS A 314 0.50 -14.32 17.11
C LYS A 314 1.51 -15.38 17.56
N THR A 315 1.24 -16.64 17.28
CA THR A 315 2.14 -17.75 17.60
C THR A 315 3.46 -17.65 16.84
N TYR A 316 3.42 -17.34 15.54
CA TYR A 316 4.63 -17.18 14.72
C TYR A 316 5.42 -15.94 15.14
N ALA A 317 4.74 -14.82 15.36
CA ALA A 317 5.35 -13.58 15.83
C ALA A 317 6.06 -13.77 17.19
N ASN A 318 5.39 -14.35 18.19
CA ASN A 318 5.96 -14.61 19.52
C ASN A 318 7.15 -15.56 19.48
N ASN A 319 7.13 -16.54 18.58
CA ASN A 319 8.24 -17.49 18.41
C ASN A 319 9.33 -16.97 17.47
N LYS A 320 9.24 -15.71 17.00
CA LYS A 320 10.11 -15.12 15.98
C LYS A 320 10.30 -16.05 14.77
N LYS A 321 9.23 -16.76 14.40
CA LYS A 321 9.24 -17.77 13.35
C LYS A 321 8.83 -17.14 12.01
N PRO A 322 9.63 -17.29 10.94
CA PRO A 322 9.25 -16.81 9.62
C PRO A 322 8.06 -17.60 9.04
N ILE A 323 7.29 -16.95 8.17
CA ILE A 323 6.29 -17.61 7.32
C ILE A 323 6.97 -18.75 6.55
N ASP A 324 6.42 -19.94 6.68
CA ASP A 324 6.87 -21.14 6.01
C ASP A 324 5.70 -21.84 5.30
N LYS A 325 5.97 -22.97 4.64
CA LYS A 325 4.94 -23.74 3.96
C LYS A 325 3.81 -24.16 4.90
N HIS A 326 4.13 -24.53 6.15
CA HIS A 326 3.11 -24.96 7.11
C HIS A 326 2.14 -23.80 7.44
N PHE A 327 2.66 -22.59 7.64
CA PHE A 327 1.85 -21.39 7.82
C PHE A 327 0.92 -21.18 6.61
N ILE A 328 1.44 -21.24 5.38
CA ILE A 328 0.64 -21.05 4.18
C ILE A 328 -0.42 -22.13 4.01
N ASP A 329 -0.10 -23.40 4.26
CA ASP A 329 -1.07 -24.49 4.18
C ASP A 329 -2.22 -24.29 5.20
N GLN A 330 -1.92 -23.85 6.43
CA GLN A 330 -2.95 -23.55 7.44
C GLN A 330 -3.74 -22.29 7.12
N TYR A 331 -3.12 -21.27 6.51
CA TYR A 331 -3.79 -20.08 6.04
C TYR A 331 -4.82 -20.42 4.95
N ILE A 332 -4.43 -21.22 3.94
CA ILE A 332 -5.33 -21.69 2.89
C ILE A 332 -6.46 -22.53 3.50
N LYS A 333 -6.13 -23.45 4.41
CA LYS A 333 -7.13 -24.26 5.11
C LYS A 333 -8.16 -23.41 5.87
N THR A 334 -7.71 -22.33 6.53
CA THR A 334 -8.61 -21.40 7.23
C THR A 334 -9.57 -20.72 6.26
N TYR A 335 -9.08 -20.32 5.08
CA TYR A 335 -9.92 -19.78 4.02
C TYR A 335 -10.96 -20.82 3.56
N ASP A 336 -10.53 -22.04 3.27
CA ASP A 336 -11.41 -23.12 2.79
C ASP A 336 -12.50 -23.48 3.79
N GLU A 337 -12.16 -23.60 5.08
CA GLU A 337 -13.10 -24.05 6.10
C GLU A 337 -14.12 -22.98 6.52
N LYS A 338 -13.75 -21.70 6.43
CA LYS A 338 -14.58 -20.60 6.95
C LYS A 338 -15.18 -19.72 5.87
N PHE A 339 -14.54 -19.63 4.71
CA PHE A 339 -14.75 -18.56 3.74
C PHE A 339 -14.79 -19.05 2.27
N SER A 340 -14.98 -20.34 2.03
CA SER A 340 -15.00 -20.92 0.68
C SER A 340 -15.98 -20.25 -0.28
N ASP A 341 -17.09 -19.71 0.23
CA ASP A 341 -18.12 -19.06 -0.59
C ASP A 341 -17.73 -17.66 -1.09
N TRP A 342 -16.66 -17.03 -0.55
CA TRP A 342 -16.21 -15.72 -1.03
C TRP A 342 -15.78 -15.73 -2.50
N THR A 343 -15.40 -16.89 -3.05
CA THR A 343 -15.10 -17.04 -4.49
C THR A 343 -16.32 -17.00 -5.39
N LYS A 344 -17.52 -16.84 -4.80
CA LYS A 344 -18.78 -16.56 -5.50
C LYS A 344 -19.20 -15.10 -5.33
N GLU A 345 -18.62 -14.35 -4.41
CA GLU A 345 -19.05 -12.99 -4.11
C GLU A 345 -18.33 -11.95 -4.98
N LEU A 346 -19.06 -11.17 -5.77
CA LEU A 346 -18.47 -10.18 -6.67
C LEU A 346 -17.64 -9.13 -5.92
N ASP A 347 -18.06 -8.70 -4.73
CA ASP A 347 -17.29 -7.73 -3.93
C ASP A 347 -15.89 -8.28 -3.56
N HIS A 348 -15.74 -9.59 -3.36
CA HIS A 348 -14.44 -10.23 -3.13
C HIS A 348 -13.65 -10.35 -4.44
N LEU A 349 -14.27 -10.98 -5.44
CA LEU A 349 -13.64 -11.30 -6.72
C LEU A 349 -13.12 -10.04 -7.42
N LEU A 350 -13.91 -8.96 -7.38
CA LEU A 350 -13.60 -7.71 -8.06
C LEU A 350 -12.70 -6.78 -7.26
N THR A 351 -12.33 -7.13 -6.02
CA THR A 351 -11.19 -6.48 -5.35
C THR A 351 -9.88 -6.71 -6.13
N TYR A 352 -9.79 -7.84 -6.85
CA TYR A 352 -8.66 -8.23 -7.69
C TYR A 352 -9.10 -8.44 -9.14
N ARG A 353 -8.98 -7.40 -9.98
CA ARG A 353 -9.65 -7.39 -11.30
C ARG A 353 -8.77 -6.90 -12.45
N TYR A 354 -8.92 -7.53 -13.61
CA TYR A 354 -8.51 -6.98 -14.90
C TYR A 354 -9.76 -6.77 -15.76
N ILE A 355 -10.04 -5.54 -16.18
CA ILE A 355 -11.13 -5.22 -17.11
C ILE A 355 -10.58 -4.86 -18.48
N LEU A 356 -11.09 -5.52 -19.52
CA LEU A 356 -10.80 -5.23 -20.92
C LEU A 356 -12.09 -4.94 -21.67
N THR A 357 -12.15 -3.81 -22.36
CA THR A 357 -13.32 -3.33 -23.11
C THR A 357 -12.82 -2.48 -24.28
N ASP A 358 -13.70 -2.15 -25.22
CA ASP A 358 -13.45 -1.09 -26.19
C ASP A 358 -14.03 0.27 -25.76
N ASN A 359 -14.85 0.29 -24.70
CA ASN A 359 -15.49 1.50 -24.19
C ASN A 359 -14.97 1.84 -22.79
N GLU A 360 -14.04 2.80 -22.69
CA GLU A 360 -13.44 3.22 -21.42
C GLU A 360 -14.44 3.71 -20.37
N ASN A 361 -15.63 4.17 -20.80
CA ASN A 361 -16.69 4.58 -19.88
C ASN A 361 -17.17 3.43 -18.99
N ASP A 362 -17.01 2.18 -19.42
CA ASP A 362 -17.37 0.99 -18.63
C ASP A 362 -16.55 0.91 -17.33
N PHE A 363 -15.33 1.46 -17.30
CA PHE A 363 -14.48 1.45 -16.10
C PHE A 363 -15.12 2.21 -14.93
N SER A 364 -15.89 3.26 -15.23
CA SER A 364 -16.56 4.09 -14.21
C SER A 364 -17.54 3.28 -13.37
N TYR A 365 -18.24 2.31 -13.97
CA TYR A 365 -19.15 1.41 -13.28
C TYR A 365 -18.45 0.67 -12.15
N PHE A 366 -17.29 0.05 -12.45
CA PHE A 366 -16.55 -0.73 -11.47
C PHE A 366 -15.96 0.14 -10.37
N ARG A 367 -15.44 1.33 -10.70
CA ARG A 367 -14.93 2.27 -9.69
C ARG A 367 -16.05 2.71 -8.72
N LYS A 368 -17.28 2.88 -9.21
CA LYS A 368 -18.43 3.29 -8.40
C LYS A 368 -18.98 2.17 -7.53
N ASN A 369 -19.19 0.98 -8.12
CA ASN A 369 -19.92 -0.13 -7.51
C ASN A 369 -19.02 -1.13 -6.77
N PHE A 370 -17.73 -1.23 -7.16
CA PHE A 370 -16.73 -2.12 -6.58
C PHE A 370 -15.48 -1.31 -6.20
N ARG A 371 -15.65 -0.44 -5.20
CA ARG A 371 -14.68 0.61 -4.83
C ARG A 371 -13.32 0.04 -4.40
N TYR A 372 -13.32 -1.06 -3.63
CA TYR A 372 -12.07 -1.73 -3.24
C TYR A 372 -11.43 -2.39 -4.46
N ALA A 373 -10.13 -2.15 -4.66
CA ALA A 373 -9.43 -2.42 -5.91
C ALA A 373 -7.93 -2.69 -5.70
N ASN A 374 -7.61 -3.46 -4.67
CA ASN A 374 -6.25 -3.65 -4.16
C ASN A 374 -5.27 -4.13 -5.23
N HIS A 375 -5.76 -4.89 -6.22
CA HIS A 375 -4.99 -5.16 -7.43
C HIS A 375 -5.90 -5.00 -8.65
N SER A 376 -5.72 -3.93 -9.42
CA SER A 376 -6.55 -3.68 -10.60
C SER A 376 -5.74 -3.34 -11.86
N ALA A 377 -6.29 -3.75 -12.99
CA ALA A 377 -5.78 -3.42 -14.31
C ALA A 377 -6.96 -3.11 -15.25
N TYR A 378 -6.74 -2.18 -16.15
CA TYR A 378 -7.71 -1.73 -17.14
C TYR A 378 -7.03 -1.70 -18.49
N GLY A 379 -7.73 -2.06 -19.56
CA GLY A 379 -7.17 -2.05 -20.90
C GLY A 379 -8.20 -1.77 -21.98
N THR A 380 -7.73 -1.07 -23.01
CA THR A 380 -8.40 -0.80 -24.29
C THR A 380 -7.33 -0.83 -25.39
N PRO A 381 -7.67 -1.23 -26.64
CA PRO A 381 -8.88 -1.94 -27.04
C PRO A 381 -8.81 -3.44 -26.68
N ILE A 382 -9.87 -4.20 -26.97
CA ILE A 382 -9.80 -5.67 -26.99
C ILE A 382 -9.05 -6.09 -28.25
N ASP A 383 -7.82 -6.58 -28.09
CA ASP A 383 -7.00 -7.14 -29.14
C ASP A 383 -6.19 -8.34 -28.62
N GLN A 384 -5.46 -9.03 -29.49
CA GLN A 384 -4.68 -10.21 -29.09
C GLN A 384 -3.59 -9.89 -28.06
N ASN A 385 -2.93 -8.73 -28.15
CA ASN A 385 -1.87 -8.34 -27.25
C ASN A 385 -2.42 -7.99 -25.85
N SER A 386 -3.54 -7.26 -25.79
CA SER A 386 -4.20 -6.91 -24.53
C SER A 386 -4.80 -8.15 -23.85
N LEU A 387 -5.34 -9.09 -24.63
CA LEU A 387 -5.79 -10.40 -24.14
C LEU A 387 -4.64 -11.27 -23.60
N GLU A 388 -3.50 -11.34 -24.28
CA GLU A 388 -2.32 -12.08 -23.79
C GLU A 388 -1.75 -11.47 -22.50
N LYS A 389 -1.66 -10.14 -22.43
CA LYS A 389 -1.27 -9.44 -21.18
C LYS A 389 -2.24 -9.74 -20.04
N MET A 390 -3.54 -9.77 -20.32
CA MET A 390 -4.56 -10.13 -19.35
C MET A 390 -4.43 -11.58 -18.87
N ARG A 391 -4.20 -12.52 -19.79
CA ARG A 391 -4.05 -13.95 -19.48
C ARG A 391 -2.92 -14.22 -18.49
N GLN A 392 -1.84 -13.46 -18.57
CA GLN A 392 -0.66 -13.61 -17.70
C GLN A 392 -0.87 -13.14 -16.25
N ARG A 393 -2.00 -12.48 -15.93
CA ARG A 393 -2.27 -11.97 -14.59
C ARG A 393 -3.25 -12.88 -13.83
N PRO A 394 -2.85 -13.49 -12.70
CA PRO A 394 -3.70 -14.42 -11.96
C PRO A 394 -4.67 -13.69 -11.02
N ILE A 395 -5.54 -12.86 -11.60
CA ILE A 395 -6.65 -12.12 -10.96
C ILE A 395 -7.94 -12.34 -11.75
N THR A 396 -9.09 -11.94 -11.21
CA THR A 396 -10.38 -12.01 -11.90
C THR A 396 -10.33 -11.22 -13.21
N LYS A 397 -10.76 -11.81 -14.32
CA LYS A 397 -10.72 -11.20 -15.65
C LYS A 397 -12.14 -10.91 -16.12
N ILE A 398 -12.36 -9.70 -16.62
CA ILE A 398 -13.63 -9.29 -17.22
C ILE A 398 -13.35 -8.78 -18.63
N VAL A 399 -14.01 -9.38 -19.62
CA VAL A 399 -13.95 -8.89 -21.01
C VAL A 399 -15.34 -8.47 -21.45
N ILE A 400 -15.50 -7.20 -21.81
CA ILE A 400 -16.78 -6.60 -22.21
C ILE A 400 -16.76 -6.37 -23.72
N VAL A 401 -17.48 -7.21 -24.44
CA VAL A 401 -17.60 -7.16 -25.91
C VAL A 401 -18.91 -6.47 -26.27
N SER A 402 -18.82 -5.25 -26.82
CA SER A 402 -19.97 -4.42 -27.22
C SER A 402 -20.00 -4.11 -28.72
N GLN A 403 -18.95 -4.46 -29.46
CA GLN A 403 -18.84 -4.29 -30.91
C GLN A 403 -17.93 -5.36 -31.50
N GLU A 404 -18.04 -5.62 -32.81
CA GLU A 404 -17.25 -6.65 -33.52
C GLU A 404 -17.30 -8.02 -32.82
N ASN A 405 -18.48 -8.36 -32.30
CA ASN A 405 -18.65 -9.42 -31.30
C ASN A 405 -18.12 -10.78 -31.77
N GLU A 406 -18.37 -11.14 -33.02
CA GLU A 406 -17.93 -12.43 -33.58
C GLU A 406 -16.41 -12.59 -33.57
N GLU A 407 -15.68 -11.55 -33.96
CA GLU A 407 -14.22 -11.54 -34.00
C GLU A 407 -13.60 -11.53 -32.61
N LYS A 408 -14.06 -10.62 -31.74
CA LYS A 408 -13.51 -10.50 -30.37
C LYS A 408 -13.79 -11.73 -29.52
N LEU A 409 -14.99 -12.31 -29.62
CA LEU A 409 -15.29 -13.58 -28.94
C LEU A 409 -14.39 -14.72 -29.45
N ASN A 410 -14.03 -14.73 -30.73
CA ASN A 410 -13.09 -15.71 -31.28
C ASN A 410 -11.66 -15.50 -30.74
N TRP A 411 -11.20 -14.25 -30.60
CA TRP A 411 -9.92 -13.95 -29.97
C TRP A 411 -9.88 -14.38 -28.50
N ILE A 412 -10.95 -14.09 -27.73
CA ILE A 412 -11.08 -14.51 -26.33
C ILE A 412 -11.02 -16.04 -26.24
N LYS A 413 -11.81 -16.75 -27.07
CA LYS A 413 -11.81 -18.22 -27.10
C LYS A 413 -10.44 -18.83 -27.45
N LYS A 414 -9.66 -18.19 -28.33
CA LYS A 414 -8.30 -18.64 -28.69
C LYS A 414 -7.28 -18.37 -27.60
N THR A 415 -7.46 -17.30 -26.84
CA THR A 415 -6.52 -16.87 -25.79
C THR A 415 -6.60 -17.77 -24.56
N PHE A 416 -7.81 -18.09 -24.10
CA PHE A 416 -8.04 -18.86 -22.88
C PHE A 416 -8.27 -20.36 -23.20
N PRO A 417 -7.34 -21.27 -22.86
CA PRO A 417 -7.45 -22.69 -23.18
C PRO A 417 -8.72 -23.36 -22.64
N GLU A 418 -9.25 -22.86 -21.52
CA GLU A 418 -10.47 -23.34 -20.85
C GLU A 418 -11.71 -23.16 -21.73
N LEU A 419 -11.66 -22.26 -22.71
CA LEU A 419 -12.75 -21.99 -23.65
C LEU A 419 -12.73 -22.89 -24.90
N LYS A 420 -11.81 -23.86 -25.01
CA LYS A 420 -11.68 -24.72 -26.20
C LYS A 420 -13.01 -25.32 -26.67
N ASN A 421 -13.82 -25.80 -25.73
CA ASN A 421 -15.12 -26.42 -25.99
C ASN A 421 -16.31 -25.47 -25.83
N TRP A 422 -16.06 -24.19 -25.49
CA TRP A 422 -17.12 -23.21 -25.33
C TRP A 422 -17.78 -22.88 -26.68
N THR A 423 -19.08 -23.06 -26.75
CA THR A 423 -19.90 -22.69 -27.91
C THR A 423 -20.75 -21.47 -27.55
N TYR A 424 -20.72 -20.45 -28.38
CA TYR A 424 -21.48 -19.21 -28.17
C TYR A 424 -22.19 -18.78 -29.46
N ASN A 425 -23.21 -17.94 -29.31
CA ASN A 425 -23.84 -17.25 -30.42
C ASN A 425 -23.52 -15.75 -30.30
N ALA A 426 -22.64 -15.25 -31.16
CA ALA A 426 -22.19 -13.85 -31.12
C ALA A 426 -23.32 -12.84 -31.33
N LYS A 427 -24.47 -13.28 -31.88
CA LYS A 427 -25.66 -12.46 -32.14
C LYS A 427 -26.68 -12.48 -30.99
N LYS A 428 -26.35 -13.10 -29.86
CA LYS A 428 -27.18 -13.09 -28.65
C LYS A 428 -26.43 -12.49 -27.47
N GLU A 429 -27.15 -11.78 -26.62
CA GLU A 429 -26.59 -11.26 -25.37
C GLU A 429 -26.39 -12.38 -24.37
N PHE A 430 -25.25 -12.34 -23.67
CA PHE A 430 -24.96 -13.29 -22.62
C PHE A 430 -23.90 -12.76 -21.65
N ILE A 431 -23.87 -13.36 -20.47
CA ILE A 431 -22.73 -13.33 -19.57
C ILE A 431 -22.30 -14.78 -19.33
N TYR A 432 -21.04 -15.07 -19.60
CA TYR A 432 -20.44 -16.38 -19.40
C TYR A 432 -19.34 -16.28 -18.35
N THR A 433 -19.36 -17.18 -17.36
CA THR A 433 -18.34 -17.25 -16.32
C THR A 433 -17.72 -18.63 -16.32
N ILE A 434 -16.39 -18.69 -16.19
CA ILE A 434 -15.63 -19.94 -16.09
C ILE A 434 -14.46 -19.79 -15.11
N ASP A 435 -14.08 -20.89 -14.47
CA ASP A 435 -12.83 -21.01 -13.73
C ASP A 435 -11.63 -21.19 -14.68
N LEU A 436 -10.53 -20.52 -14.36
CA LEU A 436 -9.28 -20.62 -15.10
C LEU A 436 -8.31 -21.58 -14.40
N ALA A 437 -7.29 -22.04 -15.12
CA ALA A 437 -6.22 -22.88 -14.59
C ALA A 437 -5.43 -22.20 -13.47
N ASP A 438 -5.39 -20.86 -13.44
CA ASP A 438 -4.80 -20.07 -12.37
C ASP A 438 -5.71 -19.96 -11.12
N LYS A 439 -6.87 -20.64 -11.11
CA LYS A 439 -7.89 -20.66 -10.04
C LYS A 439 -8.61 -19.31 -9.83
N THR A 440 -8.56 -18.42 -10.82
CA THR A 440 -9.38 -17.21 -10.87
C THR A 440 -10.55 -17.35 -11.82
N LYS A 441 -11.41 -16.33 -11.89
CA LYS A 441 -12.60 -16.32 -12.75
C LYS A 441 -12.35 -15.51 -14.03
N LEU A 442 -12.86 -16.00 -15.15
CA LEU A 442 -13.07 -15.21 -16.37
C LEU A 442 -14.57 -14.95 -16.54
N ILE A 443 -14.94 -13.67 -16.67
CA ILE A 443 -16.30 -13.21 -16.95
C ILE A 443 -16.30 -12.56 -18.34
N ILE A 444 -17.07 -13.12 -19.27
CA ILE A 444 -17.23 -12.60 -20.63
C ILE A 444 -18.64 -12.03 -20.75
N VAL A 445 -18.73 -10.75 -21.09
CA VAL A 445 -19.99 -10.05 -21.33
C VAL A 445 -20.12 -9.79 -22.83
N ASN A 446 -21.14 -10.35 -23.47
CA ASN A 446 -21.49 -10.04 -24.86
C ASN A 446 -22.75 -9.16 -24.87
N SER A 447 -22.57 -7.88 -25.16
CA SER A 447 -23.61 -6.85 -25.22
C SER A 447 -23.94 -6.53 -26.68
N ILE A 448 -25.22 -6.34 -27.00
CA ILE A 448 -25.68 -6.03 -28.37
C ILE A 448 -26.71 -4.89 -28.36
N ASN A 449 -27.79 -5.06 -27.60
CA ASN A 449 -28.90 -4.11 -27.52
C ASN A 449 -28.94 -3.41 -26.15
N SER A 450 -28.77 -4.19 -25.09
CA SER A 450 -28.62 -3.71 -23.72
C SER A 450 -27.20 -3.26 -23.45
N THR A 451 -27.06 -2.26 -22.60
CA THR A 451 -25.73 -1.85 -22.12
C THR A 451 -25.11 -2.97 -21.27
N PHE A 452 -23.77 -2.97 -21.16
CA PHE A 452 -23.10 -3.93 -20.26
C PHE A 452 -23.66 -3.84 -18.84
N GLN A 453 -23.94 -2.63 -18.35
CA GLN A 453 -24.40 -2.38 -16.98
C GLN A 453 -25.74 -3.07 -16.74
N GLU A 454 -26.70 -2.91 -17.66
CA GLU A 454 -28.01 -3.56 -17.60
C GLU A 454 -27.88 -5.09 -17.54
N LEU A 455 -27.04 -5.67 -18.39
CA LEU A 455 -26.82 -7.12 -18.41
C LEU A 455 -26.15 -7.60 -17.12
N PHE A 456 -25.16 -6.87 -16.64
CA PHE A 456 -24.36 -7.23 -15.47
C PHE A 456 -25.18 -7.16 -14.18
N GLU A 457 -25.94 -6.07 -13.98
CA GLU A 457 -26.82 -5.90 -12.82
C GLU A 457 -27.95 -6.91 -12.82
N LYS A 458 -28.57 -7.16 -13.98
CA LYS A 458 -29.62 -8.18 -14.10
C LYS A 458 -29.11 -9.58 -13.78
N ARG A 459 -27.90 -9.93 -14.23
CA ARG A 459 -27.33 -11.26 -14.00
C ARG A 459 -26.88 -11.45 -12.55
N PHE A 460 -26.34 -10.40 -11.94
CA PHE A 460 -25.69 -10.45 -10.63
C PHE A 460 -26.39 -9.57 -9.60
N GLU A 461 -27.73 -9.55 -9.62
CA GLU A 461 -28.54 -8.77 -8.67
C GLU A 461 -28.23 -9.13 -7.21
N SER A 462 -27.95 -10.42 -6.94
CA SER A 462 -27.51 -10.91 -5.62
C SER A 462 -26.05 -10.61 -5.27
N LYS A 463 -25.30 -9.95 -6.17
CA LYS A 463 -23.84 -9.79 -6.13
C LYS A 463 -23.07 -11.11 -6.02
N GLN A 464 -23.65 -12.21 -6.47
CA GLN A 464 -23.02 -13.53 -6.46
C GLN A 464 -22.98 -14.17 -7.85
N ILE A 465 -21.91 -14.90 -8.12
CA ILE A 465 -21.77 -15.79 -9.28
C ILE A 465 -22.39 -17.14 -8.90
N ASN A 466 -23.47 -17.50 -9.59
CA ASN A 466 -24.13 -18.80 -9.48
C ASN A 466 -23.44 -19.88 -10.30
#